data_AF-A0A017T760-F1
#
_entry.id   AF-A0A017T760-F1
#
_cell.length_a   1.000
_cell.length_b   1.000
_cell.length_c   1.000
_cell.angle_alpha   90.00
_cell.angle_beta   90.00
_cell.angle_gamma   90.00
#
_symmetry.space_group_name_H-M   'P 1'
#
loop_
_entity.id
_entity.type
_entity.pdbx_description
1 polymer ?
#
loop_
_entity_poly.entity_id
_entity_poly.type
_entity_poly.pdbx_seq_one_letter_code
_entity_poly.pdbx_strand_id
1 'polypeptide(L)'
;MASPFICSIELSKTDGVTVVVTDEDAKITQTIAMNGTTVTVTVKKGDDKTTTITQDAESLVLKVVGEETSTVTQKHDSVAIKCKSFSVEAETVSVKSTEDSTHEAQGKLTVTSTKDMTLTSSAKLSASSTSDMKLASSAGFTASATGDAKLSATNTTIEASAALTAKGGTDAAVSGGKIALSGTMKADLTAPLTTVGQDVTTVKGSLVKVEGSLVKLG
;
A
#
# COMPACT_ATOMS: atom_id res chain seq x y z
N MET A 1 54.43 10.98 -22.67
CA MET A 1 53.92 12.10 -21.87
C MET A 1 52.41 12.08 -22.01
N ALA A 2 51.64 12.24 -20.93
CA ALA A 2 50.18 12.35 -21.05
C ALA A 2 49.83 13.70 -21.72
N SER A 3 48.83 13.71 -22.59
CA SER A 3 48.31 14.94 -23.20
C SER A 3 47.80 15.88 -22.09
N PRO A 4 48.10 17.19 -22.15
CA PRO A 4 47.63 18.14 -21.15
C PRO A 4 46.14 18.43 -21.33
N PHE A 5 45.44 18.77 -20.25
CA PHE A 5 44.09 19.36 -20.34
C PHE A 5 44.14 20.74 -20.99
N ILE A 6 43.09 21.08 -21.74
CA ILE A 6 42.89 22.43 -22.29
C ILE A 6 41.93 23.19 -21.38
N CYS A 7 42.38 24.33 -20.84
CA CYS A 7 41.55 25.21 -20.02
C CYS A 7 41.30 26.54 -20.73
N SER A 8 40.04 26.98 -20.75
CA SER A 8 39.62 28.29 -21.21
C SER A 8 38.82 28.99 -20.12
N ILE A 9 39.08 30.29 -19.92
CA ILE A 9 38.34 31.14 -19.00
C ILE A 9 37.84 32.34 -19.80
N GLU A 10 36.53 32.54 -19.83
CA GLU A 10 35.87 33.65 -20.48
C GLU A 10 35.17 34.53 -19.45
N LEU A 11 35.40 35.85 -19.55
CA LEU A 11 34.74 36.87 -18.73
C LEU A 11 33.95 37.80 -19.68
N SER A 12 32.64 37.72 -19.63
CA SER A 12 31.69 38.53 -20.39
C SER A 12 30.84 39.37 -19.42
N LYS A 13 30.60 40.64 -19.73
CA LYS A 13 29.63 41.45 -18.98
C LYS A 13 28.19 41.01 -19.22
N THR A 14 27.95 40.33 -20.34
CA THR A 14 26.63 39.86 -20.76
C THR A 14 26.36 38.45 -20.26
N ASP A 15 27.35 37.56 -20.40
CA ASP A 15 27.20 36.13 -20.14
C ASP A 15 27.83 35.69 -18.82
N GLY A 16 28.55 36.60 -18.15
CA GLY A 16 29.23 36.38 -16.89
C GLY A 16 30.55 35.63 -17.06
N VAL A 17 30.85 34.71 -16.14
CA VAL A 17 32.12 33.98 -16.12
C VAL A 17 31.90 32.54 -16.53
N THR A 18 32.66 32.06 -17.51
CA THR A 18 32.67 30.65 -17.92
C THR A 18 34.07 30.07 -17.83
N VAL A 19 34.20 28.91 -17.19
CA VAL A 19 35.44 28.12 -17.14
C VAL A 19 35.17 26.80 -17.85
N VAL A 20 35.99 26.46 -18.84
CA VAL A 20 35.89 25.21 -19.60
C VAL A 20 37.19 24.44 -19.48
N VAL A 21 37.12 23.16 -19.11
CA VAL A 21 38.25 22.24 -19.13
C VAL A 21 37.92 21.06 -20.02
N THR A 22 38.75 20.81 -21.03
CA THR A 22 38.56 19.74 -22.01
C THR A 22 39.69 18.73 -21.96
N ASP A 23 39.29 17.46 -21.99
CA ASP A 23 40.13 16.29 -22.25
C ASP A 23 39.70 15.71 -23.60
N GLU A 24 40.46 15.99 -24.64
CA GLU A 24 40.13 15.55 -26.00
C GLU A 24 40.26 14.02 -26.15
N ASP A 25 41.26 13.43 -25.50
CA ASP A 25 41.54 11.99 -25.55
C ASP A 25 40.39 11.19 -24.91
N ALA A 26 39.90 11.65 -23.75
CA ALA A 26 38.77 11.03 -23.07
C ALA A 26 37.40 11.46 -23.59
N LYS A 27 37.35 12.46 -24.49
CA LYS A 27 36.13 13.14 -24.96
C LYS A 27 35.28 13.68 -23.81
N ILE A 28 35.92 14.36 -22.87
CA ILE A 28 35.27 14.95 -21.69
C ILE A 28 35.39 16.46 -21.74
N THR A 29 34.29 17.16 -21.48
CA THR A 29 34.27 18.61 -21.28
C THR A 29 33.58 18.93 -19.98
N GLN A 30 34.25 19.72 -19.14
CA GLN A 30 33.73 20.22 -17.87
C GLN A 30 33.56 21.73 -17.99
N THR A 31 32.41 22.24 -17.57
CA THR A 31 32.07 23.66 -17.68
C THR A 31 31.48 24.17 -16.38
N ILE A 32 31.96 25.31 -15.91
CA ILE A 32 31.34 26.10 -14.84
C ILE A 32 30.93 27.43 -15.46
N ALA A 33 29.65 27.78 -15.40
CA ALA A 33 29.12 29.05 -15.91
C ALA A 33 28.39 29.81 -14.79
N MET A 34 28.71 31.10 -14.63
CA MET A 34 28.14 32.00 -13.64
C MET A 34 27.68 33.28 -14.35
N ASN A 35 26.39 33.37 -14.65
CA ASN A 35 25.82 34.44 -15.51
C ASN A 35 25.14 35.58 -14.72
N GLY A 36 25.34 35.65 -13.41
CA GLY A 36 24.73 36.65 -12.52
C GLY A 36 23.36 36.24 -11.96
N THR A 37 22.65 35.32 -12.59
CA THR A 37 21.36 34.79 -12.08
C THR A 37 21.43 33.31 -11.72
N THR A 38 22.33 32.57 -12.36
CA THR A 38 22.47 31.12 -12.20
C THR A 38 23.93 30.73 -12.11
N VAL A 39 24.18 29.62 -11.40
CA VAL A 39 25.44 28.89 -11.44
C VAL A 39 25.16 27.52 -12.03
N THR A 40 25.86 27.18 -13.10
CA THR A 40 25.73 25.88 -13.79
C THR A 40 27.06 25.15 -13.81
N VAL A 41 27.06 23.90 -13.36
CA VAL A 41 28.19 22.97 -13.50
C VAL A 41 27.76 21.86 -14.45
N THR A 42 28.48 21.69 -15.55
CA THR A 42 28.19 20.67 -16.57
C THR A 42 29.40 19.78 -16.80
N VAL A 43 29.16 18.48 -16.89
CA VAL A 43 30.13 17.48 -17.35
C VAL A 43 29.53 16.74 -18.52
N LYS A 44 30.20 16.78 -19.67
CA LYS A 44 29.84 16.02 -20.89
C LYS A 44 30.88 14.94 -21.14
N LYS A 45 30.42 13.76 -21.55
CA LYS A 45 31.29 12.66 -22.00
C LYS A 45 30.74 12.06 -23.29
N GLY A 46 31.45 12.23 -24.40
CA GLY A 46 30.91 11.93 -25.73
C GLY A 46 29.71 12.83 -26.07
N ASP A 47 28.81 12.33 -26.92
CA ASP A 47 27.73 13.16 -27.50
C ASP A 47 26.39 13.06 -26.73
N ASP A 48 26.20 12.01 -25.93
CA ASP A 48 24.91 11.63 -25.35
C ASP A 48 24.87 11.68 -23.81
N LYS A 49 26.01 11.72 -23.13
CA LYS A 49 26.09 11.69 -21.66
C LYS A 49 26.42 13.04 -21.09
N THR A 50 25.49 13.59 -20.33
CA THR A 50 25.66 14.90 -19.69
C THR A 50 25.12 14.88 -18.28
N THR A 51 25.91 15.38 -17.32
CA THR A 51 25.44 15.73 -15.98
C THR A 51 25.47 17.24 -15.83
N THR A 52 24.39 17.80 -15.30
CA THR A 52 24.26 19.23 -15.03
C THR A 52 23.75 19.46 -13.61
N ILE A 53 24.39 20.38 -12.89
CA ILE A 53 23.88 20.98 -11.67
C ILE A 53 23.58 22.45 -12.00
N THR A 54 22.35 22.89 -11.84
CA THR A 54 21.95 24.28 -12.00
C THR A 54 21.38 24.79 -10.69
N GLN A 55 21.90 25.92 -10.22
CA GLN A 55 21.42 26.64 -9.05
C GLN A 55 20.99 28.04 -9.48
N ASP A 56 19.82 28.48 -9.00
CA ASP A 56 19.34 29.85 -9.09
C ASP A 56 18.77 30.30 -7.73
N ALA A 57 18.08 31.44 -7.69
CA ALA A 57 17.52 31.99 -6.46
C ALA A 57 16.34 31.18 -5.90
N GLU A 58 15.69 30.35 -6.72
CA GLU A 58 14.45 29.64 -6.38
C GLU A 58 14.63 28.12 -6.29
N SER A 59 15.66 27.58 -6.94
CA SER A 59 15.80 26.15 -7.13
C SER A 59 17.24 25.63 -7.23
N LEU A 60 17.38 24.35 -6.92
CA LEU A 60 18.55 23.52 -7.21
C LEU A 60 18.11 22.32 -8.04
N VAL A 61 18.72 22.14 -9.22
CA VAL A 61 18.39 21.07 -10.15
C VAL A 61 19.64 20.24 -10.46
N LEU A 62 19.58 18.94 -10.13
CA LEU A 62 20.52 17.93 -10.62
C LEU A 62 19.87 17.18 -11.77
N LYS A 63 20.52 17.14 -12.93
CA LYS A 63 20.05 16.45 -14.14
C LYS A 63 21.15 15.54 -14.67
N VAL A 64 20.82 14.28 -14.91
CA VAL A 64 21.72 13.29 -15.53
C VAL A 64 21.04 12.74 -16.78
N VAL A 65 21.68 12.93 -17.93
CA VAL A 65 21.20 12.54 -19.27
C VAL A 65 22.01 11.36 -19.79
N GLY A 66 21.31 10.33 -20.25
CA GLY A 66 21.80 9.23 -21.08
C GLY A 66 20.67 8.77 -22.01
N GLU A 67 20.44 7.45 -22.15
CA GLU A 67 19.25 6.93 -22.85
C GLU A 67 17.93 7.47 -22.26
N GLU A 68 17.93 7.67 -20.95
CA GLU A 68 16.84 8.31 -20.20
C GLU A 68 17.41 9.44 -19.35
N THR A 69 16.54 10.33 -18.87
CA THR A 69 16.94 11.44 -17.99
C THR A 69 16.47 11.19 -16.57
N SER A 70 17.36 11.35 -15.59
CA SER A 70 17.01 11.44 -14.17
C SER A 70 17.17 12.88 -13.67
N THR A 71 16.24 13.34 -12.83
CA THR A 71 16.28 14.69 -12.24
C THR A 71 15.97 14.66 -10.75
N VAL A 72 16.71 15.46 -9.98
CA VAL A 72 16.32 15.89 -8.64
C VAL A 72 16.12 17.40 -8.69
N THR A 73 14.95 17.88 -8.30
CA THR A 73 14.61 19.30 -8.26
C THR A 73 14.19 19.66 -6.85
N GLN A 74 14.94 20.56 -6.23
CA GLN A 74 14.62 21.13 -4.93
C GLN A 74 14.20 22.59 -5.12
N LYS A 75 13.10 22.98 -4.51
CA LYS A 75 12.62 24.35 -4.36
C LYS A 75 12.46 24.66 -2.88
N HIS A 76 12.09 25.90 -2.56
CA HIS A 76 11.81 26.32 -1.18
C HIS A 76 10.70 25.49 -0.49
N ASP A 77 9.76 24.92 -1.26
CA ASP A 77 8.56 24.26 -0.77
C ASP A 77 8.46 22.76 -1.14
N SER A 78 9.40 22.23 -1.93
CA SER A 78 9.25 20.91 -2.53
C SER A 78 10.58 20.27 -2.94
N VAL A 79 10.58 18.93 -2.96
CA VAL A 79 11.63 18.12 -3.58
C VAL A 79 10.97 17.09 -4.49
N ALA A 80 11.36 17.07 -5.77
CA ALA A 80 10.84 16.15 -6.77
C ALA A 80 11.98 15.30 -7.37
N ILE A 81 11.76 13.99 -7.43
CA ILE A 81 12.69 13.03 -8.05
C ILE A 81 11.96 12.38 -9.23
N LYS A 82 12.56 12.46 -10.41
CA LYS A 82 12.10 11.74 -11.62
C LYS A 82 13.22 10.85 -12.10
N CYS A 83 12.95 9.56 -12.21
CA CYS A 83 13.93 8.56 -12.65
C CYS A 83 13.21 7.29 -13.11
N LYS A 84 13.94 6.40 -13.77
CA LYS A 84 13.43 5.09 -14.20
C LYS A 84 13.33 4.09 -13.05
N SER A 85 14.30 4.12 -12.13
CA SER A 85 14.37 3.25 -10.96
C SER A 85 14.89 4.04 -9.76
N PHE A 86 14.27 3.84 -8.59
CA PHE A 86 14.68 4.43 -7.32
C PHE A 86 14.82 3.32 -6.28
N SER A 87 15.97 3.26 -5.60
CA SER A 87 16.27 2.26 -4.57
C SER A 87 16.83 2.94 -3.32
N VAL A 88 16.43 2.48 -2.15
CA VAL A 88 16.90 2.96 -0.84
C VAL A 88 17.33 1.75 -0.03
N GLU A 89 18.63 1.64 0.23
CA GLU A 89 19.21 0.62 1.11
C GLU A 89 19.73 1.32 2.36
N ALA A 90 19.07 1.07 3.49
CA ALA A 90 19.36 1.74 4.76
C ALA A 90 18.94 0.85 5.94
N GLU A 91 19.60 1.02 7.09
CA GLU A 91 19.20 0.37 8.34
C GLU A 91 17.81 0.81 8.82
N THR A 92 17.46 2.08 8.57
CA THR A 92 16.16 2.65 8.92
C THR A 92 15.74 3.68 7.88
N VAL A 93 14.48 3.61 7.47
CA VAL A 93 13.82 4.62 6.64
C VAL A 93 12.62 5.15 7.42
N SER A 94 12.52 6.46 7.57
CA SER A 94 11.40 7.12 8.25
C SER A 94 10.73 8.11 7.30
N VAL A 95 9.41 7.97 7.13
CA VAL A 95 8.59 8.86 6.30
C VAL A 95 7.49 9.42 7.18
N LYS A 96 7.55 10.72 7.46
CA LYS A 96 6.60 11.43 8.33
C LYS A 96 6.06 12.65 7.60
N SER A 97 4.73 12.74 7.51
CA SER A 97 4.00 13.92 7.00
C SER A 97 3.07 14.44 8.09
N THR A 98 2.84 15.75 8.13
CA THR A 98 1.80 16.36 8.99
C THR A 98 0.44 16.42 8.29
N GLU A 99 0.47 16.37 6.96
CA GLU A 99 -0.70 16.32 6.09
C GLU A 99 -0.79 14.93 5.44
N ASP A 100 -1.63 14.80 4.42
CA ASP A 100 -1.85 13.55 3.70
C ASP A 100 -0.56 13.00 3.06
N SER A 101 -0.44 11.67 3.05
CA SER A 101 0.57 10.92 2.30
C SER A 101 -0.13 9.99 1.32
N THR A 102 0.30 9.96 0.07
CA THR A 102 -0.26 9.08 -0.97
C THR A 102 0.81 8.14 -1.52
N HIS A 103 0.46 6.86 -1.65
CA HIS A 103 1.29 5.84 -2.27
C HIS A 103 0.50 5.21 -3.42
N GLU A 104 0.89 5.53 -4.66
CA GLU A 104 0.19 5.08 -5.86
C GLU A 104 1.16 4.33 -6.79
N ALA A 105 0.71 3.18 -7.31
CA ALA A 105 1.40 2.43 -8.33
C ALA A 105 0.43 2.07 -9.45
N GLN A 106 0.75 2.44 -10.69
CA GLN A 106 0.00 2.00 -11.87
C GLN A 106 0.18 0.49 -12.13
N GLY A 107 1.32 -0.06 -11.71
CA GLY A 107 1.59 -1.49 -11.69
C GLY A 107 1.29 -2.11 -10.32
N LYS A 108 2.16 -3.02 -9.89
CA LYS A 108 2.03 -3.70 -8.59
C LYS A 108 2.74 -2.92 -7.48
N LEU A 109 2.02 -2.59 -6.40
CA LEU A 109 2.62 -2.22 -5.12
C LEU A 109 2.79 -3.47 -4.25
N THR A 110 4.02 -3.75 -3.81
CA THR A 110 4.31 -4.86 -2.88
C THR A 110 4.92 -4.30 -1.59
N VAL A 111 4.35 -4.67 -0.45
CA VAL A 111 4.88 -4.32 0.88
C VAL A 111 5.17 -5.61 1.63
N THR A 112 6.43 -5.85 1.97
CA THR A 112 6.89 -7.09 2.60
C THR A 112 7.66 -6.76 3.87
N SER A 113 7.34 -7.46 4.97
CA SER A 113 8.15 -7.47 6.20
C SER A 113 8.46 -8.92 6.56
N THR A 114 9.69 -9.18 7.01
CA THR A 114 10.10 -10.49 7.55
C THR A 114 9.87 -10.60 9.06
N LYS A 115 9.51 -9.47 9.69
CA LYS A 115 9.11 -9.36 11.08
C LYS A 115 7.67 -8.84 11.13
N ASP A 116 7.24 -8.39 12.30
CA ASP A 116 5.93 -7.80 12.47
C ASP A 116 5.70 -6.61 11.52
N MET A 117 4.48 -6.50 11.01
CA MET A 117 3.99 -5.36 10.25
C MET A 117 2.76 -4.81 10.98
N THR A 118 2.78 -3.53 11.31
CA THR A 118 1.68 -2.86 12.02
C THR A 118 1.09 -1.76 11.16
N LEU A 119 -0.22 -1.85 10.88
CA LEU A 119 -1.00 -0.80 10.24
C LEU A 119 -2.00 -0.27 11.26
N THR A 120 -1.91 1.00 11.61
CA THR A 120 -2.77 1.63 12.62
C THR A 120 -3.34 2.92 12.08
N SER A 121 -4.62 3.14 12.33
CA SER A 121 -5.30 4.43 12.13
C SER A 121 -6.02 4.77 13.43
N SER A 122 -5.86 6.01 13.90
CA SER A 122 -6.58 6.53 15.07
C SER A 122 -8.03 6.90 14.76
N ALA A 123 -8.39 7.01 13.48
CA ALA A 123 -9.73 7.29 13.02
C ALA A 123 -10.26 6.10 12.21
N LYS A 124 -10.22 6.18 10.87
CA LYS A 124 -10.73 5.16 9.97
C LYS A 124 -9.58 4.48 9.22
N LEU A 125 -9.63 3.15 9.14
CA LEU A 125 -8.87 2.37 8.17
C LEU A 125 -9.85 1.81 7.13
N SER A 126 -9.66 2.15 5.85
CA SER A 126 -10.48 1.61 4.76
C SER A 126 -9.60 0.75 3.86
N ALA A 127 -10.03 -0.47 3.56
CA ALA A 127 -9.39 -1.36 2.60
C ALA A 127 -10.43 -1.82 1.57
N SER A 128 -10.11 -1.66 0.29
CA SER A 128 -11.02 -1.98 -0.81
C SER A 128 -10.26 -2.56 -1.99
N SER A 129 -10.89 -3.49 -2.70
CA SER A 129 -10.41 -4.05 -3.96
C SER A 129 -11.57 -4.12 -4.95
N THR A 130 -11.29 -3.91 -6.24
CA THR A 130 -12.28 -4.09 -7.32
C THR A 130 -12.45 -5.55 -7.73
N SER A 131 -11.41 -6.35 -7.48
CA SER A 131 -11.38 -7.79 -7.67
C SER A 131 -11.23 -8.49 -6.31
N ASP A 132 -10.67 -9.70 -6.28
CA ASP A 132 -10.50 -10.47 -5.07
C ASP A 132 -9.60 -9.78 -4.03
N MET A 133 -10.05 -9.81 -2.77
CA MET A 133 -9.23 -9.53 -1.59
C MET A 133 -8.93 -10.85 -0.89
N LYS A 134 -7.63 -11.17 -0.70
CA LYS A 134 -7.20 -12.39 -0.01
C LYS A 134 -6.46 -12.05 1.28
N LEU A 135 -7.01 -12.50 2.41
CA LEU A 135 -6.34 -12.48 3.72
C LEU A 135 -6.07 -13.92 4.13
N ALA A 136 -4.82 -14.24 4.46
CA ALA A 136 -4.42 -15.58 4.86
C ALA A 136 -3.47 -15.51 6.06
N SER A 137 -3.67 -16.42 7.01
CA SER A 137 -2.79 -16.62 8.17
C SER A 137 -2.59 -18.12 8.37
N SER A 138 -1.36 -18.53 8.66
CA SER A 138 -1.01 -19.93 8.93
C SER A 138 -1.20 -20.34 10.39
N ALA A 139 -1.22 -19.37 11.31
CA ALA A 139 -1.35 -19.62 12.74
C ALA A 139 -2.76 -19.28 13.25
N GLY A 140 -3.17 -18.02 13.15
CA GLY A 140 -4.46 -17.54 13.60
C GLY A 140 -4.88 -16.26 12.92
N PHE A 141 -6.18 -16.11 12.71
CA PHE A 141 -6.79 -14.88 12.21
C PHE A 141 -7.82 -14.41 13.24
N THR A 142 -7.57 -13.22 13.81
CA THR A 142 -8.44 -12.62 14.82
C THR A 142 -8.96 -11.29 14.28
N ALA A 143 -10.27 -11.18 14.13
CA ALA A 143 -10.96 -9.94 13.79
C ALA A 143 -11.90 -9.57 14.94
N SER A 144 -11.64 -8.45 15.60
CA SER A 144 -12.44 -7.93 16.71
C SER A 144 -12.98 -6.54 16.38
N ALA A 145 -14.25 -6.32 16.73
CA ALA A 145 -14.90 -5.02 16.68
C ALA A 145 -15.57 -4.77 18.04
N THR A 146 -15.44 -3.55 18.56
CA THR A 146 -16.13 -3.13 19.80
C THR A 146 -17.53 -2.58 19.53
N GLY A 147 -17.76 -2.08 18.32
CA GLY A 147 -19.09 -1.79 17.77
C GLY A 147 -19.53 -2.90 16.81
N ASP A 148 -20.18 -2.52 15.72
CA ASP A 148 -20.71 -3.47 14.75
C ASP A 148 -19.62 -4.06 13.85
N ALA A 149 -19.71 -5.37 13.62
CA ALA A 149 -19.03 -6.05 12.52
C ALA A 149 -20.06 -6.44 11.46
N LYS A 150 -20.07 -5.75 10.32
CA LYS A 150 -21.01 -6.01 9.21
C LYS A 150 -20.31 -6.74 8.06
N LEU A 151 -20.79 -7.93 7.73
CA LEU A 151 -20.41 -8.68 6.53
C LEU A 151 -21.57 -8.67 5.53
N SER A 152 -21.40 -7.98 4.41
CA SER A 152 -22.40 -7.87 3.35
C SER A 152 -21.83 -8.40 2.05
N ALA A 153 -22.42 -9.45 1.52
CA ALA A 153 -22.03 -10.04 0.25
C ALA A 153 -23.25 -10.71 -0.40
N THR A 154 -23.20 -10.93 -1.72
CA THR A 154 -24.23 -11.71 -2.41
C THR A 154 -24.30 -13.14 -1.86
N ASN A 155 -23.15 -13.75 -1.61
CA ASN A 155 -23.00 -15.07 -0.99
C ASN A 155 -21.88 -15.01 0.05
N THR A 156 -21.98 -15.82 1.10
CA THR A 156 -20.92 -16.01 2.09
C THR A 156 -20.79 -17.49 2.41
N THR A 157 -19.57 -18.01 2.36
CA THR A 157 -19.24 -19.39 2.74
C THR A 157 -18.30 -19.36 3.94
N ILE A 158 -18.65 -20.10 4.99
CA ILE A 158 -17.82 -20.24 6.18
C ILE A 158 -17.52 -21.74 6.34
N GLU A 159 -16.25 -22.11 6.20
CA GLU A 159 -15.78 -23.48 6.36
C GLU A 159 -14.96 -23.59 7.65
N ALA A 160 -15.40 -24.45 8.56
CA ALA A 160 -14.66 -24.79 9.76
C ALA A 160 -14.45 -26.30 9.80
N SER A 161 -13.19 -26.74 9.83
CA SER A 161 -12.84 -28.17 9.83
C SER A 161 -13.05 -28.82 11.21
N ALA A 162 -12.87 -28.06 12.30
CA ALA A 162 -13.02 -28.54 13.66
C ALA A 162 -14.35 -28.09 14.29
N ALA A 163 -14.57 -26.78 14.39
CA ALA A 163 -15.79 -26.23 14.98
C ALA A 163 -16.07 -24.82 14.46
N LEU A 164 -17.35 -24.52 14.24
CA LEU A 164 -17.85 -23.16 14.09
C LEU A 164 -18.58 -22.78 15.39
N THR A 165 -18.14 -21.73 16.07
CA THR A 165 -18.78 -21.20 17.28
C THR A 165 -19.28 -19.79 17.03
N ALA A 166 -20.59 -19.58 17.18
CA ALA A 166 -21.22 -18.27 17.13
C ALA A 166 -21.92 -18.01 18.47
N LYS A 167 -21.49 -16.98 19.21
CA LYS A 167 -22.07 -16.60 20.51
C LYS A 167 -22.68 -15.20 20.42
N GLY A 168 -23.98 -15.09 20.67
CA GLY A 168 -24.64 -13.82 20.92
C GLY A 168 -24.62 -13.48 22.41
N GLY A 169 -24.43 -12.20 22.75
CA GLY A 169 -24.53 -11.74 24.14
C GLY A 169 -25.99 -11.70 24.61
N THR A 170 -26.82 -10.93 23.91
CA THR A 170 -28.26 -10.78 24.19
C THR A 170 -29.13 -11.51 23.18
N ASP A 171 -28.74 -11.46 21.90
CA ASP A 171 -29.47 -12.08 20.79
C ASP A 171 -28.48 -12.62 19.75
N ALA A 172 -28.92 -13.63 19.00
CA ALA A 172 -28.25 -14.21 17.84
C ALA A 172 -29.30 -14.53 16.77
N ALA A 173 -29.76 -13.50 16.06
CA ALA A 173 -30.78 -13.64 15.04
C ALA A 173 -30.19 -14.13 13.69
N VAL A 174 -30.79 -15.18 13.13
CA VAL A 174 -30.53 -15.64 11.75
C VAL A 174 -31.80 -15.47 10.95
N SER A 175 -31.82 -14.51 10.02
CA SER A 175 -32.95 -14.26 9.13
C SER A 175 -32.60 -14.70 7.72
N GLY A 176 -33.39 -15.63 7.18
CA GLY A 176 -33.23 -16.14 5.82
C GLY A 176 -34.43 -16.99 5.43
N GLY A 177 -34.72 -17.06 4.12
CA GLY A 177 -35.87 -17.84 3.63
C GLY A 177 -35.81 -19.34 3.95
N LYS A 178 -34.61 -19.86 4.24
CA LYS A 178 -34.39 -21.24 4.67
C LYS A 178 -33.11 -21.32 5.51
N ILE A 179 -33.20 -22.04 6.63
CA ILE A 179 -32.03 -22.49 7.39
C ILE A 179 -31.99 -24.03 7.24
N ALA A 180 -30.91 -24.56 6.67
CA ALA A 180 -30.75 -25.98 6.41
C ALA A 180 -29.59 -26.56 7.23
N LEU A 181 -29.87 -27.59 8.03
CA LEU A 181 -28.85 -28.34 8.76
C LEU A 181 -28.77 -29.74 8.12
N SER A 182 -27.81 -29.93 7.21
CA SER A 182 -27.59 -31.20 6.52
C SER A 182 -26.38 -31.94 7.11
N GLY A 183 -26.59 -33.15 7.63
CA GLY A 183 -25.57 -34.02 8.22
C GLY A 183 -26.18 -35.01 9.22
N THR A 184 -25.39 -35.90 9.81
CA THR A 184 -25.81 -36.78 10.93
C THR A 184 -25.89 -36.03 12.27
N MET A 185 -25.95 -34.70 12.22
CA MET A 185 -25.72 -33.82 13.36
C MET A 185 -26.99 -33.63 14.20
N LYS A 186 -26.80 -33.57 15.52
CA LYS A 186 -27.84 -33.22 16.50
C LYS A 186 -28.01 -31.70 16.54
N ALA A 187 -29.25 -31.24 16.44
CA ALA A 187 -29.60 -29.84 16.73
C ALA A 187 -30.13 -29.73 18.16
N ASP A 188 -29.36 -29.13 19.06
CA ASP A 188 -29.74 -28.90 20.46
C ASP A 188 -30.25 -27.47 20.65
N LEU A 189 -31.52 -27.31 21.05
CA LEU A 189 -32.15 -26.02 21.31
C LEU A 189 -32.45 -25.88 22.81
N THR A 190 -31.42 -25.57 23.58
CA THR A 190 -31.50 -25.48 25.04
C THR A 190 -31.82 -24.04 25.46
N ALA A 191 -33.08 -23.76 25.76
CA ALA A 191 -33.53 -22.51 26.38
C ALA A 191 -34.72 -22.79 27.32
N PRO A 192 -34.99 -21.90 28.31
CA PRO A 192 -36.19 -22.02 29.16
C PRO A 192 -37.50 -22.03 28.36
N LEU A 193 -37.50 -21.39 27.19
CA LEU A 193 -38.59 -21.36 26.23
C LEU A 193 -38.01 -21.36 24.82
N THR A 194 -38.45 -22.30 23.98
CA THR A 194 -38.07 -22.39 22.56
C THR A 194 -39.34 -22.47 21.73
N THR A 195 -39.47 -21.62 20.71
CA THR A 195 -40.56 -21.67 19.73
C THR A 195 -40.03 -22.21 18.41
N VAL A 196 -40.67 -23.25 17.86
CA VAL A 196 -40.27 -23.88 16.60
C VAL A 196 -41.44 -23.90 15.62
N GLY A 197 -41.27 -23.16 14.53
CA GLY A 197 -42.28 -22.92 13.49
C GLY A 197 -43.32 -21.87 13.87
N GLN A 198 -44.05 -21.38 12.88
CA GLN A 198 -45.13 -20.38 13.02
C GLN A 198 -46.46 -20.95 12.51
N ASP A 199 -46.48 -21.44 11.26
CA ASP A 199 -47.70 -21.99 10.63
C ASP A 199 -47.76 -23.52 10.66
N VAL A 200 -46.71 -24.18 10.15
CA VAL A 200 -46.62 -25.65 10.08
C VAL A 200 -45.21 -26.08 10.47
N THR A 201 -45.13 -27.02 11.42
CA THR A 201 -43.89 -27.70 11.79
C THR A 201 -44.02 -29.18 11.44
N THR A 202 -43.13 -29.69 10.58
CA THR A 202 -43.09 -31.11 10.22
C THR A 202 -41.88 -31.77 10.88
N VAL A 203 -42.14 -32.75 11.74
CA VAL A 203 -41.09 -33.57 12.39
C VAL A 203 -41.17 -34.98 11.83
N LYS A 204 -40.06 -35.47 11.25
CA LYS A 204 -39.97 -36.83 10.69
C LYS A 204 -38.80 -37.56 11.33
N GLY A 205 -39.04 -38.80 11.76
CA GLY A 205 -38.04 -39.70 12.30
C GLY A 205 -38.63 -41.09 12.49
N SER A 206 -37.78 -42.12 12.57
CA SER A 206 -38.23 -43.48 12.93
C SER A 206 -38.75 -43.56 14.36
N LEU A 207 -38.31 -42.63 15.23
CA LEU A 207 -38.79 -42.42 16.58
C LEU A 207 -38.85 -40.90 16.86
N VAL A 208 -39.99 -40.42 17.31
CA VAL A 208 -40.16 -39.05 17.81
C VAL A 208 -40.56 -39.14 19.27
N LYS A 209 -39.74 -38.58 20.18
CA LYS A 209 -40.00 -38.55 21.62
C LYS A 209 -40.35 -37.12 22.04
N VAL A 210 -41.51 -36.94 22.65
CA VAL A 210 -41.96 -35.66 23.23
C VAL A 210 -42.27 -35.93 24.69
N GLU A 211 -41.58 -35.22 25.60
CA GLU A 211 -41.73 -35.42 27.04
C GLU A 211 -41.69 -34.09 27.80
N GLY A 212 -42.45 -34.01 28.89
CA GLY A 212 -42.57 -32.82 29.74
C GLY A 212 -43.64 -33.02 30.81
N SER A 213 -43.63 -32.18 31.85
CA SER A 213 -44.65 -32.20 32.91
C SER A 213 -46.05 -31.83 32.39
N LEU A 214 -46.12 -31.10 31.27
CA LEU A 214 -47.33 -30.77 30.55
C LEU A 214 -47.05 -30.81 29.04
N VAL A 215 -47.77 -31.67 28.32
CA VAL A 215 -47.75 -31.72 26.85
C VAL A 215 -49.14 -31.35 26.36
N LYS A 216 -49.27 -30.20 25.70
CA LYS A 216 -50.52 -29.76 25.08
C LYS A 216 -50.43 -29.97 23.58
N LEU A 217 -51.15 -30.97 23.09
CA LEU A 217 -51.34 -31.22 21.67
C LEU A 217 -52.73 -30.67 21.31
N GLY A 218 -52.78 -29.85 20.26
CA GLY A 218 -54.02 -29.44 19.60
C GLY A 218 -54.22 -30.27 18.36
#